data_AF-A0A8J6XUZ4-F1
#
_entry.id   AF-A0A8J6XUZ4-F1
#
_cell.length_a   1.000
_cell.length_b   1.000
_cell.length_c   1.000
_cell.angle_alpha   90.00
_cell.angle_beta   90.00
_cell.angle_gamma   90.00
#
_symmetry.space_group_name_H-M   'P 1'
#
loop_
_entity.id
_entity.type
_entity.pdbx_description
1 polymer ?
#
loop_
_entity_poly.entity_id
_entity_poly.type
_entity_poly.pdbx_seq_one_letter_code
_entity_poly.pdbx_strand_id
1 'polypeptide(L)'
;MSNVVENENNVNSLLCICCCCFNRYKNTTGTSRNPIGSICPLDTVIQVGFGAAKIIKNGKTYYDGETEVCEPKTLAEFEKIAQKEPGNWKLVMEAPLWDATWERHSDNKWVCIKSGRGFS
;
A
#
# COMPACT_ATOMS: atom_id res chain seq x y z
N MET A 1 20.44 16.01 -50.57
CA MET A 1 20.94 15.38 -49.33
C MET A 1 20.89 16.43 -48.24
N SER A 2 19.78 16.45 -47.51
CA SER A 2 19.57 17.40 -46.41
C SER A 2 18.77 16.67 -45.32
N ASN A 3 19.27 16.82 -44.11
CA ASN A 3 18.96 16.02 -42.92
C ASN A 3 17.49 16.14 -42.48
N VAL A 4 16.92 15.01 -42.07
CA VAL A 4 15.67 14.95 -41.34
C VAL A 4 15.99 15.14 -39.86
N VAL A 5 15.55 16.27 -39.30
CA VAL A 5 15.34 16.47 -37.87
C VAL A 5 13.89 16.91 -37.75
N GLU A 6 13.08 16.15 -37.02
CA GLU A 6 12.08 16.71 -36.08
C GLU A 6 11.29 15.63 -35.34
N ASN A 7 11.25 15.84 -34.03
CA ASN A 7 10.17 15.58 -33.08
C ASN A 7 9.77 14.14 -32.71
N GLU A 8 10.40 13.73 -31.60
CA GLU A 8 9.72 13.15 -30.44
C GLU A 8 8.31 13.74 -30.26
N ASN A 9 7.27 12.91 -30.40
CA ASN A 9 6.06 12.96 -29.57
C ASN A 9 5.10 11.82 -29.93
N ASN A 10 4.70 11.09 -28.89
CA ASN A 10 3.36 10.55 -28.73
C ASN A 10 2.98 9.31 -29.55
N VAL A 11 3.29 8.14 -28.99
CA VAL A 11 2.33 7.04 -28.78
C VAL A 11 2.94 6.09 -27.78
N ASN A 12 2.53 6.15 -26.52
CA ASN A 12 2.57 5.03 -25.55
C ASN A 12 1.92 5.45 -24.23
N SER A 13 0.65 5.83 -24.33
CA SER A 13 -0.24 6.05 -23.19
C SER A 13 -1.15 4.84 -23.00
N LEU A 14 -0.60 3.65 -22.77
CA LEU A 14 -1.32 2.49 -22.23
C LEU A 14 -0.29 1.38 -21.90
N LEU A 15 -0.38 0.84 -20.69
CA LEU A 15 0.48 -0.22 -20.12
C LEU A 15 1.92 0.18 -19.75
N CYS A 16 2.06 0.92 -18.64
CA CYS A 16 3.20 0.69 -17.74
C CYS A 16 2.78 -0.28 -16.62
N ILE A 17 2.35 -1.48 -17.02
CA ILE A 17 2.40 -2.65 -16.13
C ILE A 17 3.88 -3.06 -16.13
N CYS A 18 4.63 -2.55 -15.16
CA CYS A 18 6.04 -2.89 -15.00
C CYS A 18 6.15 -4.38 -14.66
N CYS A 19 6.46 -5.17 -15.69
CA CYS A 19 6.49 -6.63 -15.69
C CYS A 19 7.81 -7.21 -15.12
N CYS A 20 8.59 -6.44 -14.34
CA CYS A 20 9.96 -6.83 -13.96
C CYS A 20 10.16 -7.34 -12.52
N CYS A 21 9.10 -7.54 -11.72
CA CYS A 21 9.22 -8.14 -10.37
C CYS A 21 8.50 -9.49 -10.21
N PHE A 22 8.08 -10.14 -11.30
CA PHE A 22 7.34 -11.39 -11.24
C PHE A 22 8.27 -12.61 -11.28
N ASN A 23 9.10 -12.81 -10.25
CA ASN A 23 9.54 -14.18 -9.96
C ASN A 23 9.95 -14.43 -8.50
N ARG A 24 9.44 -15.58 -8.01
CA ARG A 24 9.45 -16.12 -6.64
C ARG A 24 8.59 -15.38 -5.63
N TYR A 25 7.37 -15.85 -5.42
CA TYR A 25 6.92 -16.31 -4.08
C TYR A 25 5.71 -17.25 -4.26
N LYS A 26 5.88 -18.51 -3.85
CA LYS A 26 4.80 -19.51 -3.75
C LYS A 26 3.97 -19.24 -2.48
N ASN A 27 2.68 -19.53 -2.56
CA ASN A 27 1.58 -19.43 -1.56
C ASN A 27 0.90 -18.06 -1.45
N THR A 28 -0.27 -17.78 -2.07
CA THR A 28 -1.65 -18.33 -1.92
C THR A 28 -2.20 -18.34 -0.49
N THR A 29 -2.40 -17.14 0.06
CA THR A 29 -3.50 -16.63 0.91
C THR A 29 -2.99 -15.34 1.59
N GLY A 30 -3.82 -14.33 1.85
CA GLY A 30 -3.33 -13.12 2.56
C GLY A 30 -2.92 -13.39 4.01
N THR A 31 -3.41 -14.48 4.62
CA THR A 31 -2.98 -14.98 5.95
C THR A 31 -1.53 -15.49 5.96
N SER A 32 -1.04 -16.08 4.86
CA SER A 32 0.38 -16.49 4.76
C SER A 32 1.30 -15.32 4.43
N ARG A 33 0.78 -14.26 3.79
CA ARG A 33 1.52 -13.00 3.57
C ARG A 33 1.64 -12.19 4.85
N ASN A 34 0.54 -12.05 5.56
CA ASN A 34 0.41 -11.21 6.75
C ASN A 34 -0.25 -12.04 7.87
N PRO A 35 0.50 -12.88 8.58
CA PRO A 35 -0.08 -13.66 9.66
C PRO A 35 -0.56 -12.74 10.78
N ILE A 36 -1.72 -13.07 11.37
CA ILE A 36 -2.26 -12.31 12.50
C ILE A 36 -1.23 -12.34 13.64
N GLY A 37 -0.96 -11.17 14.25
CA GLY A 37 0.08 -10.96 15.24
C GLY A 37 1.43 -10.56 14.67
N SER A 38 1.63 -10.60 13.35
CA SER A 38 2.85 -10.10 12.71
C SER A 38 2.95 -8.58 12.80
N ILE A 39 4.19 -8.08 12.77
CA ILE A 39 4.48 -6.66 12.78
C ILE A 39 4.56 -6.16 11.33
N CYS A 40 3.84 -5.09 11.02
CA CYS A 40 3.96 -4.38 9.75
C CYS A 40 5.28 -3.59 9.73
N PRO A 41 6.11 -3.72 8.69
CA PRO A 41 7.33 -2.93 8.59
C PRO A 41 6.96 -1.48 8.20
N LEU A 42 7.66 -0.49 8.79
CA LEU A 42 7.30 0.93 8.66
C LEU A 42 7.57 1.50 7.26
N ASP A 43 8.43 0.86 6.48
CA ASP A 43 8.68 1.18 5.07
C ASP A 43 7.54 0.76 4.13
N THR A 44 6.50 0.11 4.66
CA THR A 44 5.30 -0.26 3.89
C THR A 44 4.66 0.98 3.27
N VAL A 45 4.56 0.97 1.95
CA VAL A 45 3.83 1.98 1.18
C VAL A 45 2.34 1.75 1.33
N ILE A 46 1.57 2.78 1.62
CA ILE A 46 0.13 2.69 1.82
C ILE A 46 -0.57 2.79 0.46
N GLN A 47 -0.37 1.76 -0.37
CA GLN A 47 -0.98 1.65 -1.68
C GLN A 47 -0.98 0.19 -2.12
N VAL A 48 -2.04 -0.25 -2.80
CA VAL A 48 -2.15 -1.61 -3.35
C VAL A 48 -2.31 -1.63 -4.87
N GLY A 49 -2.48 -0.45 -5.50
CA GLY A 49 -2.53 -0.25 -6.96
C GLY A 49 -3.86 -0.67 -7.59
N PHE A 50 -4.47 -1.74 -7.10
CA PHE A 50 -5.83 -2.13 -7.41
C PHE A 50 -6.51 -2.63 -6.13
N GLY A 51 -7.41 -1.84 -5.57
CA GLY A 51 -8.02 -2.10 -4.27
C GLY A 51 -8.23 -0.83 -3.46
N ALA A 52 -8.09 -0.92 -2.14
CA ALA A 52 -8.11 0.21 -1.21
C ALA A 52 -6.96 0.12 -0.21
N ALA A 53 -6.26 1.23 0.02
CA ALA A 53 -5.25 1.36 1.07
C ALA A 53 -5.54 2.62 1.89
N LYS A 54 -5.89 2.45 3.16
CA LYS A 54 -6.41 3.53 4.01
C LYS A 54 -5.78 3.53 5.39
N ILE A 55 -5.50 4.73 5.90
CA ILE A 55 -5.25 4.94 7.33
C ILE A 55 -6.54 5.43 7.97
N ILE A 56 -6.92 4.78 9.06
CA ILE A 56 -8.10 5.11 9.86
C ILE A 56 -7.61 5.60 11.22
N LYS A 57 -8.10 6.76 11.64
CA LYS A 57 -7.88 7.32 12.97
C LYS A 57 -9.22 7.45 13.68
N ASN A 58 -9.37 6.83 14.85
CA ASN A 58 -10.59 6.85 15.67
C ASN A 58 -11.85 6.50 14.85
N GLY A 59 -11.75 5.53 13.93
CA GLY A 59 -12.85 5.08 13.08
C GLY A 59 -13.16 5.95 11.86
N LYS A 60 -12.41 7.05 11.62
CA LYS A 60 -12.55 7.87 10.40
C LYS A 60 -11.34 7.70 9.49
N THR A 61 -11.57 7.64 8.18
CA THR A 61 -10.50 7.66 7.18
C THR A 61 -9.71 8.97 7.32
N TYR A 62 -8.44 8.84 7.68
CA TYR A 62 -7.50 9.93 7.79
C TYR A 62 -6.73 10.13 6.48
N TYR A 63 -6.40 9.03 5.80
CA TYR A 63 -5.68 9.04 4.53
C TYR A 63 -6.17 7.91 3.63
N ASP A 64 -6.22 8.18 2.34
CA ASP A 64 -6.56 7.22 1.28
C ASP A 64 -5.46 7.24 0.20
N GLY A 65 -4.65 6.19 0.18
CA GLY A 65 -3.51 6.06 -0.72
C GLY A 65 -3.88 5.78 -2.17
N GLU A 66 -5.14 5.43 -2.44
CA GLU A 66 -5.62 5.26 -3.82
C GLU A 66 -6.13 6.58 -4.41
N THR A 67 -6.33 7.61 -3.58
CA THR A 67 -6.63 8.97 -4.06
C THR A 67 -5.34 9.78 -4.30
N GLU A 68 -4.33 9.60 -3.45
CA GLU A 68 -3.02 10.27 -3.56
C GLU A 68 -1.99 9.41 -4.33
N VAL A 69 -2.30 9.08 -5.58
CA VAL A 69 -1.55 8.11 -6.41
C VAL A 69 -0.15 8.61 -6.83
N CYS A 70 0.05 9.92 -6.96
CA CYS A 70 1.30 10.48 -7.48
C CYS A 70 2.45 10.51 -6.47
N GLU A 71 2.12 10.61 -5.18
CA GLU A 71 3.11 10.68 -4.08
C GLU A 71 2.65 9.76 -2.93
N PRO A 72 2.81 8.44 -3.09
CA PRO A 72 2.32 7.49 -2.11
C PRO A 72 3.14 7.60 -0.83
N LYS A 73 2.43 7.64 0.30
CA LYS A 73 3.03 7.82 1.63
C LYS A 73 3.34 6.48 2.28
N THR A 74 4.36 6.48 3.12
CA THR A 74 4.79 5.30 3.89
C THR A 74 4.17 5.26 5.28
N LEU A 75 4.05 4.06 5.85
CA LEU A 75 3.59 3.89 7.24
C LEU A 75 4.49 4.63 8.24
N ALA A 76 5.77 4.78 7.96
CA ALA A 76 6.72 5.54 8.78
C ALA A 76 6.33 7.01 8.95
N GLU A 77 5.74 7.63 7.92
CA GLU A 77 5.25 9.01 8.02
C GLU A 77 4.06 9.11 8.95
N PHE A 78 3.11 8.18 8.83
CA PHE A 78 1.95 8.13 9.72
C PHE A 78 2.32 7.74 11.15
N GLU A 79 3.36 6.93 11.34
CA GLU A 79 3.88 6.63 12.68
C GLU A 79 4.40 7.89 13.38
N LYS A 80 5.13 8.77 12.67
CA LYS A 80 5.56 10.06 13.23
C LYS A 80 4.37 10.96 13.61
N ILE A 81 3.27 10.90 12.85
CA ILE A 81 2.04 11.63 13.15
C ILE A 81 1.34 11.00 14.37
N ALA A 82 1.24 9.67 14.40
CA ALA A 82 0.60 8.92 15.49
C ALA A 82 1.32 9.06 16.83
N GLN A 83 2.65 9.28 16.81
CA GLN A 83 3.43 9.62 18.01
C GLN A 83 3.07 11.00 18.57
N LYS A 84 2.77 11.97 17.70
CA LYS A 84 2.38 13.33 18.12
C LYS A 84 0.90 13.39 18.52
N GLU A 85 0.07 12.62 17.84
CA GLU A 85 -1.37 12.62 17.99
C GLU A 85 -1.87 11.26 18.50
N PRO A 86 -2.09 11.11 19.82
CA PRO A 86 -2.62 9.88 20.37
C PRO A 86 -4.01 9.58 19.81
N GLY A 87 -4.29 8.30 19.55
CA GLY A 87 -5.55 7.84 19.01
C GLY A 87 -5.49 6.37 18.64
N ASN A 88 -6.64 5.82 18.26
CA ASN A 88 -6.70 4.50 17.67
C ASN A 88 -6.36 4.60 16.19
N TRP A 89 -5.19 4.10 15.82
CA TRP A 89 -4.70 4.13 14.45
C TRP A 89 -4.74 2.74 13.84
N LYS A 90 -5.31 2.63 12.64
CA LYS A 90 -5.40 1.39 11.87
C LYS A 90 -4.97 1.62 10.43
N LEU A 91 -4.24 0.66 9.87
CA LEU A 91 -3.94 0.57 8.45
C LEU A 91 -4.81 -0.54 7.87
N VAL A 92 -5.59 -0.22 6.85
CA VAL A 92 -6.44 -1.18 6.14
C VAL A 92 -5.96 -1.27 4.70
N MET A 93 -5.64 -2.47 4.25
CA MET A 93 -5.32 -2.77 2.86
C MET A 93 -6.24 -3.86 2.37
N GLU A 94 -6.97 -3.58 1.31
CA GLU A 94 -7.93 -4.47 0.67
C GLU A 94 -7.54 -4.61 -0.80
N ALA A 95 -6.83 -5.67 -1.14
CA ALA A 95 -6.46 -6.01 -2.50
C ALA A 95 -7.26 -7.24 -2.99
N PRO A 96 -7.40 -7.47 -4.30
CA PRO A 96 -8.17 -8.59 -4.84
C PRO A 96 -7.73 -9.96 -4.33
N LEU A 97 -6.42 -10.14 -4.14
CA LEU A 97 -5.80 -11.42 -3.79
C LEU A 97 -5.40 -11.53 -2.32
N TRP A 98 -5.54 -10.45 -1.54
CA TRP A 98 -5.24 -10.43 -0.11
C TRP A 98 -5.82 -9.18 0.55
N ASP A 99 -6.22 -9.31 1.80
CA ASP A 99 -6.58 -8.17 2.66
C ASP A 99 -5.86 -8.29 3.99
N ALA A 100 -5.55 -7.15 4.60
CA ALA A 100 -5.01 -7.09 5.94
C ALA A 100 -5.38 -5.79 6.63
N THR A 101 -5.49 -5.88 7.96
CA THR A 101 -5.65 -4.72 8.83
C THR A 101 -4.62 -4.80 9.93
N TRP A 102 -3.89 -3.71 10.11
CA TRP A 102 -2.94 -3.53 11.20
C TRP A 102 -3.44 -2.45 12.15
N GLU A 103 -3.19 -2.65 13.43
CA GLU A 103 -3.52 -1.70 14.49
C GLU A 103 -2.26 -1.30 15.23
N ARG A 104 -2.13 -0.02 15.54
CA ARG A 104 -1.01 0.50 16.31
C ARG A 104 -1.21 0.19 17.80
N HIS A 105 -0.33 -0.62 18.37
CA HIS A 105 -0.37 -0.99 19.79
C HIS A 105 0.57 -0.13 20.64
N SER A 106 1.76 0.17 20.11
CA SER A 106 2.76 1.02 20.77
C SER A 106 3.61 1.71 19.71
N ASP A 107 4.54 2.56 20.15
CA ASP A 107 5.48 3.21 19.24
C ASP A 107 6.19 2.20 18.36
N ASN A 108 6.17 2.47 17.05
CA ASN A 108 6.72 1.64 15.98
C ASN A 108 6.19 0.19 15.93
N LYS A 109 5.06 -0.12 16.60
CA LYS A 109 4.46 -1.47 16.60
C LYS A 109 3.05 -1.44 16.03
N TRP A 110 2.97 -1.79 14.76
CA TRP A 110 1.74 -2.03 14.03
C TRP A 110 1.51 -3.53 13.91
N VAL A 111 0.51 -4.04 14.62
CA VAL A 111 0.24 -5.48 14.71
C VAL A 111 -0.90 -5.84 13.77
N CYS A 112 -0.71 -6.88 12.97
CA CYS A 112 -1.76 -7.40 12.10
C CYS A 112 -2.87 -8.02 12.95
N ILE A 113 -4.05 -7.43 12.93
CA ILE A 113 -5.23 -7.91 13.67
C ILE A 113 -6.20 -8.70 12.80
N LYS A 114 -6.14 -8.49 11.48
CA LYS A 114 -6.99 -9.15 10.50
C LYS A 114 -6.17 -9.42 9.25
N SER A 115 -6.36 -10.60 8.69
CA SER A 115 -5.78 -11.01 7.41
C SER A 115 -6.77 -11.91 6.69
N GLY A 116 -7.00 -11.70 5.40
CA GLY A 116 -7.94 -12.48 4.60
C GLY A 116 -7.43 -12.76 3.20
N ARG A 117 -8.28 -13.35 2.35
CA ARG A 117 -7.90 -13.81 1.00
C ARG A 117 -8.13 -12.75 -0.09
N GLY A 118 -8.47 -11.52 0.28
CA GLY A 118 -8.95 -10.51 -0.65
C GLY A 118 -10.43 -10.71 -0.98
N PHE A 119 -10.90 -9.99 -1.97
CA PHE A 119 -12.32 -9.92 -2.36
C PHE A 119 -12.63 -10.53 -3.74
N SER A 120 -11.67 -11.21 -4.37
CA SER A 120 -11.82 -11.87 -5.68
C SER A 120 -11.92 -13.38 -5.61
#